data_AF-A0A2B4RM90-F1
#
_entry.id   AF-A0A2B4RM90-F1
#
_cell.length_a   1.000
_cell.length_b   1.000
_cell.length_c   1.000
_cell.angle_alpha   90.00
_cell.angle_beta   90.00
_cell.angle_gamma   90.00
#
_symmetry.space_group_name_H-M   'P 1'
#
loop_
_entity.id
_entity.type
_entity.pdbx_description
1 polymer ?
#
loop_
_entity_poly.entity_id
_entity_poly.type
_entity_poly.pdbx_seq_one_letter_code
_entity_poly.pdbx_strand_id
1 'polypeptide(L)'
;MVDREILLQKLNAYGLTPVARKWFSSYLTDRHQFIALDNVTSDSALVRHGVPQGSILGPLLFVIYINDLPLHVNGADLDLYADDTTLTLSADISAVDSLQDSLAASLKEIECWTHTNKLPLNEKKTKTLLVTGKRLGKKLPDGYNLSLKTMNGVSLEQVPSAKLLDYHPVKTTMTTNLTDNTVVMSETFSITCSAQANPSAKYRFYEGNEYVDNADNDAMITTSASEKVKMVNYSCIPFNVYGNGTKGEVAVTVYCKYLIE
;
A
#
# COMPACT_ATOMS: atom_id res chain seq x y z
N MET A 1 -16.66 -15.18 -6.76
CA MET A 1 -16.34 -14.88 -8.18
C MET A 1 -17.28 -13.78 -8.65
N VAL A 2 -16.84 -12.92 -9.57
CA VAL A 2 -17.63 -11.79 -10.09
C VAL A 2 -18.91 -12.29 -10.77
N ASP A 3 -20.07 -11.75 -10.40
CA ASP A 3 -21.34 -12.07 -11.07
C ASP A 3 -21.50 -11.23 -12.35
N ARG A 4 -21.81 -11.90 -13.46
CA ARG A 4 -21.89 -11.26 -14.78
C ARG A 4 -23.01 -10.23 -14.86
N GLU A 5 -24.18 -10.54 -14.33
CA GLU A 5 -25.36 -9.67 -14.47
C GLU A 5 -25.18 -8.42 -13.62
N ILE A 6 -24.64 -8.57 -12.41
CA ILE A 6 -24.30 -7.44 -11.53
C ILE A 6 -23.24 -6.56 -12.21
N LEU A 7 -22.20 -7.14 -12.81
CA LEU A 7 -21.17 -6.37 -13.52
C LEU A 7 -21.76 -5.57 -14.68
N LEU A 8 -22.63 -6.17 -15.49
CA LEU A 8 -23.29 -5.48 -16.60
C LEU A 8 -24.21 -4.35 -16.11
N GLN A 9 -24.91 -4.55 -15.00
CA GLN A 9 -25.72 -3.50 -14.38
C GLN A 9 -24.86 -2.33 -13.88
N LYS A 10 -23.73 -2.60 -13.20
CA LYS A 10 -22.80 -1.57 -12.76
C LYS A 10 -22.22 -0.80 -13.95
N LEU A 11 -21.76 -1.49 -14.99
CA LEU A 11 -21.30 -0.87 -16.23
C LEU A 11 -22.35 0.07 -16.85
N ASN A 12 -23.63 -0.30 -16.80
CA ASN A 12 -24.71 0.58 -17.25
C ASN A 12 -24.85 1.84 -16.38
N ALA A 13 -24.70 1.71 -15.06
CA ALA A 13 -24.70 2.85 -14.14
C ALA A 13 -23.54 3.82 -14.41
N TYR A 14 -22.40 3.35 -14.92
CA TYR A 14 -21.29 4.19 -15.38
C TYR A 14 -21.53 4.90 -16.73
N GLY A 15 -22.72 4.75 -17.33
CA GLY A 15 -23.10 5.50 -18.53
C GLY A 15 -22.62 4.90 -19.85
N LEU A 16 -22.37 3.58 -19.90
CA LEU A 16 -21.97 2.91 -21.14
C LEU A 16 -23.01 3.07 -22.26
N THR A 17 -22.52 3.40 -23.46
CA THR A 17 -23.34 3.47 -24.66
C THR A 17 -23.96 2.10 -24.99
N PRO A 18 -25.09 2.05 -25.71
CA PRO A 18 -25.71 0.78 -26.11
C PRO A 18 -24.76 -0.15 -26.89
N VAL A 19 -23.87 0.43 -27.70
CA VAL A 19 -22.86 -0.31 -28.47
C VAL A 19 -21.83 -0.95 -27.54
N ALA A 20 -21.25 -0.16 -26.62
CA ALA A 20 -20.29 -0.67 -25.65
C ALA A 20 -20.92 -1.74 -24.75
N ARG A 21 -22.15 -1.54 -24.30
CA ARG A 21 -22.91 -2.52 -23.51
C ARG A 21 -23.07 -3.85 -24.24
N LYS A 22 -23.46 -3.82 -25.52
CA LYS A 22 -23.60 -5.03 -26.34
C LYS A 22 -22.25 -5.74 -26.49
N TRP A 23 -21.17 -4.97 -26.66
CA TRP A 23 -19.82 -5.50 -26.73
C TRP A 23 -19.40 -6.19 -25.42
N PHE A 24 -19.56 -5.54 -24.26
CA PHE A 24 -19.24 -6.15 -22.96
C PHE A 24 -20.11 -7.36 -22.64
N SER A 25 -21.41 -7.31 -23.00
CA SER A 25 -22.29 -8.47 -22.88
C SER A 25 -21.77 -9.65 -23.70
N SER A 26 -21.39 -9.42 -24.97
CA SER A 26 -20.76 -10.46 -25.80
C SER A 26 -19.40 -10.93 -25.27
N TYR A 27 -18.62 -10.03 -24.67
CA TYR A 27 -17.31 -10.35 -24.09
C TYR A 27 -17.42 -11.27 -22.85
N LEU A 28 -18.48 -11.13 -22.06
CA LEU A 28 -18.68 -11.86 -20.80
C LEU A 28 -19.58 -13.10 -20.93
N THR A 29 -20.27 -13.28 -22.05
CA THR A 29 -21.20 -14.40 -22.28
C THR A 29 -20.56 -15.50 -23.13
N ASP A 30 -21.12 -16.71 -23.04
CA ASP A 30 -20.73 -17.89 -23.84
C ASP A 30 -19.23 -18.23 -23.80
N ARG A 31 -18.57 -17.90 -22.69
CA ARG A 31 -17.15 -18.15 -22.50
C ARG A 31 -16.92 -19.61 -22.15
N HIS A 32 -15.97 -20.23 -22.81
CA HIS A 32 -15.56 -21.59 -22.54
C HIS A 32 -14.09 -21.64 -22.11
N GLN A 33 -13.75 -22.60 -21.27
CA GLN A 33 -12.40 -22.87 -20.80
C GLN A 33 -12.06 -24.35 -21.01
N PHE A 34 -10.79 -24.63 -21.30
CA PHE A 34 -10.22 -25.97 -21.33
C PHE A 34 -8.75 -25.87 -20.90
N ILE A 35 -8.15 -27.01 -20.55
CA ILE A 35 -6.73 -27.09 -20.18
C ILE A 35 -5.99 -27.76 -21.35
N ALA A 36 -4.87 -27.19 -21.76
CA ALA A 36 -3.93 -27.81 -22.68
C ALA A 36 -2.61 -28.06 -21.95
N LEU A 37 -2.15 -29.32 -21.94
CA LEU A 37 -0.85 -29.70 -21.42
C LEU A 37 -0.13 -30.52 -22.49
N ASP A 38 1.01 -30.02 -22.95
CA ASP A 38 1.74 -30.55 -24.10
C ASP A 38 0.82 -30.69 -25.33
N ASN A 39 0.65 -31.91 -25.84
CA ASN A 39 -0.18 -32.22 -27.00
C ASN A 39 -1.57 -32.76 -26.63
N VAL A 40 -1.99 -32.63 -25.37
CA VAL A 40 -3.29 -33.13 -24.89
C VAL A 40 -4.15 -31.98 -24.39
N THR A 41 -5.42 -31.96 -24.82
CA THR A 41 -6.43 -30.99 -24.40
C THR A 41 -7.56 -31.67 -23.64
N SER A 42 -8.07 -31.01 -22.60
CA SER A 42 -9.30 -31.42 -21.92
C SER A 42 -10.54 -31.10 -22.75
N ASP A 43 -11.69 -31.63 -22.32
CA ASP A 43 -12.99 -31.14 -22.79
C ASP A 43 -13.19 -29.67 -22.44
N SER A 44 -14.00 -29.01 -23.26
CA SER A 44 -14.41 -27.63 -23.08
C SER A 44 -15.51 -27.51 -22.03
N ALA A 45 -15.38 -26.55 -21.12
CA ALA A 45 -16.35 -26.26 -20.06
C ALA A 45 -16.83 -24.80 -20.12
N LEU A 46 -18.14 -24.60 -19.97
CA LEU A 46 -18.73 -23.26 -19.94
C LEU A 46 -18.37 -22.52 -18.64
N VAL A 47 -17.89 -21.29 -18.79
CA VAL A 47 -17.58 -20.35 -17.70
C VAL A 47 -18.84 -19.55 -17.37
N ARG A 48 -19.44 -19.85 -16.22
CA ARG A 48 -20.71 -19.23 -15.78
C ARG A 48 -20.53 -17.95 -14.96
N HIS A 49 -19.37 -17.80 -14.31
CA HIS A 49 -19.08 -16.70 -13.39
C HIS A 49 -17.63 -16.26 -13.55
N GLY A 50 -17.34 -15.02 -13.14
CA GLY A 50 -16.02 -14.43 -13.23
C GLY A 50 -15.79 -13.70 -14.54
N VAL A 51 -14.70 -12.93 -14.55
CA VAL A 51 -14.13 -12.33 -15.75
C VAL A 51 -13.03 -13.26 -16.29
N PRO A 52 -12.73 -13.26 -17.60
CA PRO A 52 -11.69 -14.11 -18.15
C PRO A 52 -10.33 -13.84 -17.47
N GLN A 53 -9.81 -14.83 -16.73
CA GLN A 53 -8.50 -14.73 -16.10
C GLN A 53 -7.40 -14.66 -17.16
N GLY A 54 -6.39 -13.81 -16.95
CA GLY A 54 -5.33 -13.54 -17.93
C GLY A 54 -5.73 -12.58 -19.05
N SER A 55 -6.96 -12.05 -19.04
CA SER A 55 -7.36 -11.00 -19.99
C SER A 55 -6.94 -9.60 -19.52
N ILE A 56 -6.67 -8.72 -20.49
CA ILE A 56 -6.30 -7.31 -20.24
C ILE A 56 -7.42 -6.58 -19.48
N LEU A 57 -8.69 -6.90 -19.77
CA LEU A 57 -9.84 -6.24 -19.16
C LEU A 57 -10.26 -6.84 -17.82
N GLY A 58 -9.81 -8.04 -17.47
CA GLY A 58 -10.18 -8.71 -16.23
C GLY A 58 -9.94 -7.83 -14.98
N PRO A 59 -8.72 -7.31 -14.77
CA PRO A 59 -8.42 -6.42 -13.64
C PRO A 59 -9.29 -5.16 -13.62
N LEU A 60 -9.46 -4.49 -14.75
CA LEU A 60 -10.28 -3.28 -14.86
C LEU A 60 -11.74 -3.56 -14.49
N LEU A 61 -12.31 -4.65 -15.02
CA LEU A 61 -13.69 -5.04 -14.74
C LEU A 61 -13.89 -5.41 -13.27
N PHE A 62 -12.88 -6.01 -12.64
CA PHE A 62 -12.93 -6.30 -11.21
C PHE A 62 -12.92 -5.01 -10.37
N VAL A 63 -12.05 -4.04 -10.70
CA VAL A 63 -12.05 -2.73 -10.04
C VAL A 63 -13.40 -2.04 -10.19
N ILE A 64 -13.96 -1.98 -11.40
CA ILE A 64 -15.30 -1.42 -11.66
C ILE A 64 -16.37 -2.09 -10.79
N TYR A 65 -16.26 -3.41 -10.59
CA TYR A 65 -17.23 -4.18 -9.83
C TYR A 65 -17.28 -3.81 -8.35
N ILE A 66 -16.11 -3.55 -7.74
CA ILE A 66 -15.97 -3.27 -6.30
C ILE A 66 -16.00 -1.77 -5.97
N ASN A 67 -15.87 -0.90 -6.97
CA ASN A 67 -15.63 0.54 -6.77
C ASN A 67 -16.74 1.29 -6.03
N ASP A 68 -17.94 0.73 -5.92
CA ASP A 68 -19.05 1.30 -5.15
C ASP A 68 -19.09 0.82 -3.68
N LEU A 69 -18.24 -0.12 -3.25
CA LEU A 69 -18.17 -0.56 -1.85
C LEU A 69 -18.00 0.60 -0.85
N PRO A 70 -17.10 1.59 -1.07
CA PRO A 70 -16.96 2.74 -0.15
C PRO A 70 -18.24 3.55 0.04
N LEU A 71 -19.17 3.54 -0.93
CA LEU A 71 -20.43 4.27 -0.83
C LEU A 71 -21.44 3.62 0.13
N HIS A 72 -21.15 2.40 0.58
CA HIS A 72 -22.04 1.60 1.42
C HIS A 72 -21.55 1.47 2.86
N VAL A 73 -20.39 2.04 3.20
CA VAL A 73 -19.83 1.99 4.55
C VAL A 73 -19.81 3.39 5.15
N ASN A 74 -20.37 3.53 6.34
CA ASN A 74 -20.44 4.79 7.06
C ASN A 74 -19.45 4.83 8.22
N GLY A 75 -18.85 6.00 8.42
CA GLY A 75 -18.07 6.30 9.62
C GLY A 75 -16.67 5.70 9.65
N ALA A 76 -16.28 4.89 8.66
CA ALA A 76 -14.96 4.26 8.55
C ALA A 76 -14.28 4.55 7.22
N ASP A 77 -12.95 4.59 7.24
CA ASP A 77 -12.14 4.74 6.03
C ASP A 77 -11.91 3.39 5.37
N LEU A 78 -11.99 3.35 4.03
CA LEU A 78 -11.73 2.15 3.25
C LEU A 78 -10.60 2.37 2.24
N ASP A 79 -9.61 1.49 2.29
CA ASP A 79 -8.56 1.37 1.28
C ASP A 79 -8.78 0.08 0.48
N LEU A 80 -8.90 0.19 -0.85
CA LEU A 80 -9.05 -0.96 -1.75
C LEU A 80 -7.83 -1.13 -2.65
N TYR A 81 -7.32 -2.35 -2.71
CA TYR A 81 -6.28 -2.74 -3.66
C TYR A 81 -6.59 -4.13 -4.22
N ALA A 82 -7.08 -4.19 -5.46
CA ALA A 82 -7.61 -5.42 -6.03
C ALA A 82 -8.59 -6.08 -5.03
N ASP A 83 -8.42 -7.36 -4.69
CA ASP A 83 -9.28 -8.08 -3.76
C ASP A 83 -8.99 -7.81 -2.28
N ASP A 84 -7.88 -7.14 -1.96
CA ASP A 84 -7.55 -6.72 -0.60
C ASP A 84 -8.29 -5.42 -0.26
N THR A 85 -9.00 -5.43 0.88
CA THR A 85 -9.70 -4.27 1.42
C THR A 85 -9.32 -4.07 2.87
N THR A 86 -8.93 -2.85 3.23
CA THR A 86 -8.64 -2.46 4.62
C THR A 86 -9.72 -1.50 5.10
N LEU A 87 -10.31 -1.82 6.25
CA LEU A 87 -11.27 -0.98 6.96
C LEU A 87 -10.58 -0.36 8.18
N THR A 88 -10.57 0.97 8.26
CA THR A 88 -9.86 1.71 9.30
C THR A 88 -10.81 2.62 10.07
N LEU A 89 -10.68 2.59 11.40
CA LEU A 89 -11.36 3.49 12.33
C LEU A 89 -10.37 3.96 13.38
N SER A 90 -10.57 5.19 13.87
CA SER A 90 -9.78 5.74 14.97
C SER A 90 -10.69 6.40 15.99
N ALA A 91 -10.28 6.35 17.25
CA ALA A 91 -11.00 6.97 18.36
C ALA A 91 -10.00 7.36 19.47
N ASP A 92 -10.42 8.27 20.33
CA ASP A 92 -9.72 8.53 21.58
C ASP A 92 -9.70 7.30 22.49
N ILE A 93 -8.66 7.18 23.31
CA ILE A 93 -8.45 6.03 24.20
C ILE A 93 -9.61 5.82 25.19
N SER A 94 -10.30 6.92 25.56
CA SER A 94 -11.46 6.89 26.45
C SER A 94 -12.74 6.36 25.79
N ALA A 95 -12.73 6.21 24.46
CA ALA A 95 -13.88 5.81 23.63
C ALA A 95 -13.64 4.45 22.94
N VAL A 96 -12.72 3.64 23.47
CA VAL A 96 -12.31 2.37 22.84
C VAL A 96 -13.45 1.34 22.73
N ASP A 97 -14.41 1.36 23.65
CA ASP A 97 -15.58 0.48 23.58
C ASP A 97 -16.50 0.88 22.41
N SER A 98 -16.77 2.18 22.26
CA SER A 98 -17.55 2.70 21.12
C SER A 98 -16.85 2.50 19.77
N LEU A 99 -15.51 2.44 19.76
CA LEU A 99 -14.73 2.11 18.57
C LEU A 99 -15.04 0.68 18.09
N GLN A 100 -15.09 -0.28 19.01
CA GLN A 100 -15.41 -1.67 18.67
C GLN A 100 -16.83 -1.80 18.11
N ASP A 101 -17.81 -1.12 18.73
CA ASP A 101 -19.20 -1.12 18.24
C ASP A 101 -19.32 -0.49 16.84
N SER A 102 -18.62 0.62 16.61
CA SER A 102 -18.57 1.29 15.30
C SER A 102 -17.91 0.39 14.25
N LEU A 103 -16.82 -0.29 14.60
CA LEU A 103 -16.13 -1.22 13.71
C LEU A 103 -16.98 -2.45 13.38
N ALA A 104 -17.74 -2.96 14.35
CA ALA A 104 -18.71 -4.04 14.12
C ALA A 104 -19.86 -3.59 13.21
N ALA A 105 -20.34 -2.36 13.34
CA ALA A 105 -21.36 -1.79 12.47
C ALA A 105 -20.85 -1.65 11.02
N SER A 106 -19.66 -1.08 10.81
CA SER A 106 -19.05 -0.96 9.48
C SER A 106 -18.72 -2.33 8.86
N LEU A 107 -18.25 -3.31 9.66
CA LEU A 107 -18.06 -4.69 9.18
C LEU A 107 -19.37 -5.28 8.65
N LYS A 108 -20.49 -5.07 9.36
CA LYS A 108 -21.80 -5.55 8.95
C LYS A 108 -22.28 -4.89 7.65
N GLU A 109 -21.99 -3.61 7.45
CA GLU A 109 -22.29 -2.91 6.19
C GLU A 109 -21.51 -3.54 5.01
N ILE A 110 -20.22 -3.85 5.20
CA ILE A 110 -19.41 -4.58 4.22
C ILE A 110 -19.99 -5.98 3.96
N GLU A 111 -20.38 -6.72 5.00
CA GLU A 111 -20.97 -8.06 4.86
C GLU A 111 -22.30 -8.01 4.08
N CYS A 112 -23.13 -7.00 4.31
CA CYS A 112 -24.35 -6.78 3.55
C CYS A 112 -24.07 -6.48 2.06
N TRP A 113 -23.10 -5.60 1.79
CA TRP A 113 -22.70 -5.28 0.42
C TRP A 113 -22.11 -6.49 -0.30
N THR A 114 -21.20 -7.23 0.36
CA THR A 114 -20.55 -8.43 -0.20
C THR A 114 -21.56 -9.53 -0.50
N HIS A 115 -22.55 -9.72 0.38
CA HIS A 115 -23.67 -10.65 0.15
C HIS A 115 -24.50 -10.24 -1.08
N THR A 116 -24.89 -8.97 -1.16
CA THR A 116 -25.67 -8.43 -2.29
C THR A 116 -24.91 -8.54 -3.61
N ASN A 117 -23.58 -8.33 -3.58
CA ASN A 117 -22.71 -8.41 -4.74
C ASN A 117 -22.14 -9.82 -4.99
N LYS A 118 -22.59 -10.85 -4.27
CA LYS A 118 -22.13 -12.25 -4.44
C LYS A 118 -20.59 -12.42 -4.35
N LEU A 119 -19.94 -11.59 -3.54
CA LEU A 119 -18.50 -11.62 -3.27
C LEU A 119 -18.26 -11.90 -1.79
N PRO A 120 -18.51 -13.14 -1.31
CA PRO A 120 -18.45 -13.44 0.11
C PRO A 120 -17.07 -13.16 0.70
N LEU A 121 -17.07 -12.58 1.89
CA LEU A 121 -15.87 -12.33 2.69
C LEU A 121 -15.16 -13.66 3.01
N ASN A 122 -13.83 -13.67 2.91
CA ASN A 122 -13.04 -14.82 3.34
C ASN A 122 -12.71 -14.69 4.84
N GLU A 123 -13.62 -15.15 5.70
CA GLU A 123 -13.51 -15.04 7.16
C GLU A 123 -12.18 -15.59 7.73
N LYS A 124 -11.59 -16.60 7.08
CA LYS A 124 -10.31 -17.17 7.51
C LYS A 124 -9.12 -16.24 7.24
N LYS A 125 -9.19 -15.48 6.15
CA LYS A 125 -8.16 -14.51 5.74
C LYS A 125 -8.39 -13.13 6.32
N THR A 126 -9.62 -12.77 6.68
CA THR A 126 -9.94 -11.51 7.34
C THR A 126 -9.41 -11.53 8.77
N LYS A 127 -8.64 -10.50 9.14
CA LYS A 127 -8.02 -10.33 10.46
C LYS A 127 -8.32 -8.94 10.98
N THR A 128 -8.22 -8.76 12.30
CA THR A 128 -8.27 -7.45 12.95
C THR A 128 -6.87 -7.06 13.44
N LEU A 129 -6.58 -5.76 13.44
CA LEU A 129 -5.31 -5.24 13.94
C LEU A 129 -5.62 -4.00 14.79
N LEU A 130 -5.21 -4.04 16.06
CA LEU A 130 -5.28 -2.89 16.95
C LEU A 130 -3.97 -2.11 16.86
N VAL A 131 -4.03 -0.85 16.40
CA VAL A 131 -2.86 0.03 16.29
C VAL A 131 -2.93 1.09 17.40
N THR A 132 -1.91 1.12 18.26
CA THR A 132 -1.79 2.13 19.32
C THR A 132 -0.32 2.48 19.59
N GLY A 133 -0.07 3.73 20.00
CA GLY A 133 1.26 4.14 20.43
C GLY A 133 1.62 3.56 21.81
N LYS A 134 2.91 3.28 22.06
CA LYS A 134 3.41 2.66 23.31
C LYS A 134 2.85 3.31 24.60
N ARG A 135 2.71 4.64 24.62
CA ARG A 135 2.19 5.39 25.77
C ARG A 135 0.68 5.22 25.96
N LEU A 136 -0.08 5.19 24.86
CA LEU A 136 -1.54 5.07 24.89
C LEU A 136 -1.97 3.63 25.14
N GLY A 137 -1.25 2.64 24.62
CA GLY A 137 -1.51 1.23 24.90
C GLY A 137 -1.48 0.89 26.39
N LYS A 138 -0.65 1.57 27.19
CA LYS A 138 -0.63 1.42 28.67
C LYS A 138 -1.90 1.92 29.38
N LYS A 139 -2.74 2.70 28.69
CA LYS A 139 -4.00 3.23 29.23
C LYS A 139 -5.20 2.36 28.84
N LEU A 140 -5.01 1.35 27.97
CA LEU A 140 -6.06 0.40 27.67
C LEU A 140 -6.33 -0.47 28.91
N PRO A 141 -7.57 -0.99 29.06
CA PRO A 141 -7.85 -2.02 30.05
C PRO A 141 -6.90 -3.21 29.91
N ASP A 142 -6.49 -3.80 31.04
CA ASP A 142 -5.61 -4.96 31.03
C ASP A 142 -6.22 -6.11 30.23
N GLY A 143 -5.49 -6.59 29.22
CA GLY A 143 -5.95 -7.66 28.35
C GLY A 143 -6.98 -7.24 27.28
N TYR A 144 -7.18 -5.94 27.05
CA TYR A 144 -8.04 -5.44 25.99
C TYR A 144 -7.63 -6.02 24.62
N ASN A 145 -8.59 -6.62 23.94
CA ASN A 145 -8.47 -7.10 22.57
C ASN A 145 -9.74 -6.76 21.80
N LEU A 146 -9.60 -6.37 20.53
CA LEU A 146 -10.71 -6.22 19.61
C LEU A 146 -11.36 -7.58 19.38
N SER A 147 -12.66 -7.65 19.69
CA SER A 147 -13.48 -8.84 19.48
C SER A 147 -14.57 -8.51 18.46
N LEU A 148 -14.29 -8.79 17.19
CA LEU A 148 -15.27 -8.66 16.11
C LEU A 148 -15.78 -10.04 15.71
N LYS A 149 -17.07 -10.10 15.37
CA LYS A 149 -17.71 -11.29 14.83
C LYS A 149 -18.36 -10.96 13.50
N THR A 150 -18.25 -11.90 12.56
CA THR A 150 -18.98 -11.83 11.29
C THR A 150 -20.47 -12.07 11.52
N MET A 151 -21.30 -11.77 10.51
CA MET A 151 -22.74 -12.07 10.53
C MET A 151 -23.03 -13.57 10.75
N ASN A 152 -22.09 -14.45 10.38
CA ASN A 152 -22.20 -15.90 10.62
C ASN A 152 -21.74 -16.33 12.02
N GLY A 153 -21.34 -15.37 12.87
CA GLY A 153 -20.88 -15.61 14.23
C GLY A 153 -19.42 -16.04 14.35
N VAL A 154 -18.63 -15.97 13.26
CA VAL A 154 -17.20 -16.31 13.29
C VAL A 154 -16.43 -15.15 13.90
N SER A 155 -15.70 -15.42 14.99
CA SER A 155 -14.81 -14.43 15.59
C SER A 155 -13.59 -14.22 14.70
N LEU A 156 -13.32 -12.96 14.36
CA LEU A 156 -12.12 -12.58 13.61
C LEU A 156 -10.90 -12.59 14.54
N GLU A 157 -9.81 -13.18 14.06
CA GLU A 157 -8.54 -13.23 14.80
C GLU A 157 -7.86 -11.85 14.80
N GLN A 158 -7.50 -11.37 15.99
CA GLN A 158 -6.65 -10.20 16.13
C GLN A 158 -5.18 -10.59 15.98
N VAL A 159 -4.50 -9.95 15.03
CA VAL A 159 -3.07 -10.14 14.78
C VAL A 159 -2.25 -8.98 15.34
N PRO A 160 -1.00 -9.21 15.80
CA PRO A 160 -0.15 -8.14 16.33
C PRO A 160 0.48 -7.26 15.24
N SER A 161 0.49 -7.75 14.00
CA SER A 161 1.01 -7.06 12.83
C SER A 161 0.37 -7.61 11.57
N ALA A 162 0.30 -6.79 10.54
CA ALA A 162 -0.09 -7.19 9.19
C ALA A 162 1.08 -6.91 8.25
N LYS A 163 1.41 -7.88 7.41
CA LYS A 163 2.42 -7.72 6.37
C LYS A 163 1.72 -7.20 5.11
N LEU A 164 1.86 -5.91 4.83
CA LEU A 164 1.50 -5.35 3.53
C LEU A 164 2.54 -5.80 2.49
N LEU A 165 2.22 -5.66 1.19
CA LEU A 165 3.05 -6.12 0.07
C LEU A 165 4.55 -5.90 0.30
N ASP A 166 5.36 -6.90 -0.04
CA ASP A 166 6.82 -6.77 -0.07
C ASP A 166 7.24 -6.12 -1.38
N TYR A 167 8.05 -5.07 -1.31
CA TYR A 167 8.58 -4.40 -2.49
C TYR A 167 9.93 -3.78 -2.20
N HIS A 168 10.75 -3.68 -3.25
CA HIS A 168 12.01 -2.94 -3.19
C HIS A 168 11.73 -1.46 -2.86
N PRO A 169 12.69 -0.72 -2.28
CA PRO A 169 12.44 0.67 -1.93
C PRO A 169 12.03 1.53 -3.14
N VAL A 170 11.06 2.43 -2.96
CA VAL A 170 10.56 3.39 -3.97
C VAL A 170 10.45 4.79 -3.39
N LYS A 171 10.33 5.80 -4.27
CA LYS A 171 10.20 7.23 -3.92
C LYS A 171 11.30 7.70 -2.96
N THR A 172 12.54 7.47 -3.36
CA THR A 172 13.70 7.91 -2.57
C THR A 172 13.76 9.43 -2.49
N THR A 173 13.87 9.97 -1.28
CA THR A 173 14.03 11.40 -1.01
C THR A 173 15.28 11.61 -0.18
N MET A 174 16.09 12.61 -0.55
CA MET A 174 17.34 12.96 0.12
C MET A 174 17.30 14.44 0.50
N THR A 175 17.57 14.75 1.76
CA THR A 175 17.49 16.11 2.31
C THR A 175 18.69 16.39 3.21
N THR A 176 19.05 17.66 3.35
CA THR A 176 20.06 18.10 4.33
C THR A 176 19.39 18.88 5.46
N ASN A 177 20.08 19.03 6.59
CA ASN A 177 19.68 19.96 7.64
C ASN A 177 20.12 21.43 7.37
N LEU A 178 20.63 21.72 6.17
CA LEU A 178 21.18 23.02 5.80
C LEU A 178 20.11 23.93 5.21
N THR A 179 20.26 25.24 5.41
CA THR A 179 19.48 26.25 4.69
C THR A 179 19.99 26.37 3.26
N ASP A 180 19.09 26.26 2.27
CA ASP A 180 19.39 26.31 0.84
C ASP A 180 20.49 25.33 0.36
N ASN A 181 20.69 24.23 1.11
CA ASN A 181 21.80 23.29 0.90
C ASN A 181 23.18 23.97 0.85
N THR A 182 23.39 25.00 1.68
CA THR A 182 24.66 25.73 1.76
C THR A 182 25.38 25.45 3.07
N VAL A 183 26.69 25.23 3.01
CA VAL A 183 27.53 24.96 4.19
C VAL A 183 28.83 25.74 4.13
N VAL A 184 29.31 26.21 5.28
CA VAL A 184 30.64 26.79 5.39
C VAL A 184 31.64 25.65 5.49
N MET A 185 32.79 25.81 4.84
CA MET A 185 33.85 24.82 4.86
C MET A 185 34.19 24.34 6.28
N SER A 186 34.42 23.03 6.41
CA SER A 186 34.74 22.35 7.66
C SER A 186 33.64 22.36 8.72
N GLU A 187 32.46 22.95 8.46
CA GLU A 187 31.29 22.77 9.30
C GLU A 187 30.63 21.41 9.01
N THR A 188 30.18 20.76 10.08
CA THR A 188 29.48 19.49 9.97
C THR A 188 28.01 19.71 9.67
N PHE A 189 27.47 18.85 8.83
CA PHE A 189 26.06 18.84 8.48
C PHE A 189 25.58 17.41 8.34
N SER A 190 24.26 17.24 8.35
CA SER A 190 23.64 15.94 8.22
C SER A 190 22.85 15.83 6.93
N ILE A 191 22.92 14.63 6.37
CA ILE A 191 22.16 14.25 5.19
C ILE A 191 21.29 13.06 5.56
N THR A 192 20.01 13.21 5.32
CA THR A 192 19.00 12.18 5.59
C THR A 192 18.45 11.66 4.27
N CYS A 193 18.43 10.34 4.12
CA CYS A 193 17.81 9.65 3.01
C CYS A 193 16.60 8.85 3.52
N SER A 194 15.52 8.87 2.76
CA SER A 194 14.29 8.14 3.08
C SER A 194 13.71 7.50 1.83
N ALA A 195 13.07 6.34 1.99
CA ALA A 195 12.34 5.67 0.92
C ALA A 195 11.15 4.89 1.48
N GLN A 196 10.10 4.73 0.67
CA GLN A 196 9.00 3.81 0.98
C GLN A 196 9.47 2.40 0.67
N ALA A 197 9.49 1.50 1.64
CA ALA A 197 9.95 0.13 1.43
C ALA A 197 9.29 -0.83 2.41
N ASN A 198 9.11 -2.08 1.99
CA ASN A 198 8.80 -3.17 2.89
C ASN A 198 9.52 -4.45 2.44
N PRO A 199 10.41 -5.03 3.27
CA PRO A 199 10.91 -4.58 4.57
C PRO A 199 11.62 -3.23 4.52
N SER A 200 11.78 -2.59 5.69
CA SER A 200 12.45 -1.29 5.83
C SER A 200 13.77 -1.23 5.08
N ALA A 201 13.99 -0.11 4.39
CA ALA A 201 15.20 0.11 3.60
C ALA A 201 16.42 0.35 4.51
N LYS A 202 17.56 -0.14 4.03
CA LYS A 202 18.90 0.27 4.42
C LYS A 202 19.46 1.21 3.36
N TYR A 203 20.49 1.99 3.68
CA TYR A 203 20.97 3.05 2.79
C TYR A 203 22.47 2.96 2.51
N ARG A 204 22.84 3.13 1.24
CA ARG A 204 24.24 3.33 0.80
C ARG A 204 24.40 4.78 0.37
N PHE A 205 25.31 5.51 1.01
CA PHE A 205 25.61 6.90 0.70
C PHE A 205 26.86 7.01 -0.16
N TYR A 206 26.88 8.02 -1.01
CA TYR A 206 27.99 8.33 -1.91
C TYR A 206 28.25 9.83 -1.93
N GLU A 207 29.53 10.19 -1.94
CA GLU A 207 30.03 11.53 -2.22
C GLU A 207 30.65 11.51 -3.61
N GLY A 208 30.01 12.19 -4.57
CA GLY A 208 30.31 11.98 -5.99
C GLY A 208 30.07 10.52 -6.40
N ASN A 209 31.15 9.80 -6.68
CA ASN A 209 31.14 8.37 -7.01
C ASN A 209 31.74 7.48 -5.92
N GLU A 210 32.25 8.07 -4.83
CA GLU A 210 32.91 7.34 -3.75
C GLU A 210 31.90 6.94 -2.68
N TYR A 211 32.00 5.71 -2.19
CA TYR A 211 31.14 5.21 -1.13
C TYR A 211 31.52 5.82 0.21
N VAL A 212 30.54 6.39 0.91
CA VAL A 212 30.70 6.91 2.27
C VAL A 212 30.34 5.77 3.22
N ASP A 213 31.36 5.18 3.84
CA ASP A 213 31.17 4.06 4.76
C ASP A 213 30.41 4.53 6.01
N ASN A 214 29.19 4.03 6.17
CA ASN A 214 28.36 4.28 7.33
C ASN A 214 28.18 2.94 8.04
N ALA A 215 28.80 2.80 9.22
CA ALA A 215 28.81 1.56 9.99
C ALA A 215 27.39 1.03 10.32
N ASP A 216 26.35 1.87 10.24
CA ASP A 216 24.99 1.49 10.66
C ASP A 216 23.95 1.34 9.53
N ASN A 217 24.30 1.50 8.24
CA ASN A 217 23.32 1.48 7.13
C ASN A 217 22.10 2.40 7.37
N ASP A 218 22.30 3.43 8.20
CA ASP A 218 21.22 4.18 8.81
C ASP A 218 20.63 5.19 7.82
N ALA A 219 19.46 5.73 8.13
CA ALA A 219 18.80 6.70 7.25
C ALA A 219 19.53 8.06 7.18
N MET A 220 20.60 8.26 7.95
CA MET A 220 21.27 9.54 8.12
C MET A 220 22.79 9.38 8.21
N ILE A 221 23.52 10.31 7.59
CA ILE A 221 24.97 10.47 7.76
C ILE A 221 25.27 11.88 8.28
N THR A 222 26.34 12.01 9.05
CA THR A 222 26.92 13.31 9.41
C THR A 222 28.28 13.42 8.77
N THR A 223 28.51 14.47 7.99
CA THR A 223 29.75 14.69 7.24
C THR A 223 30.14 16.16 7.26
N SER A 224 31.31 16.50 6.74
CA SER A 224 31.78 17.87 6.52
C SER A 224 32.42 17.99 5.13
N ALA A 225 32.32 19.18 4.53
CA ALA A 225 32.91 19.44 3.24
C ALA A 225 34.37 19.91 3.38
N SER A 226 35.31 19.24 2.71
CA SER A 226 36.75 19.63 2.65
C SER A 226 37.08 20.46 1.40
N GLU A 227 38.18 21.23 1.41
CA GLU A 227 38.37 22.43 0.58
C GLU A 227 38.76 22.21 -0.90
N LYS A 228 38.33 23.18 -1.74
CA LYS A 228 38.47 23.41 -3.20
C LYS A 228 37.38 22.88 -4.15
N VAL A 229 36.14 22.71 -3.69
CA VAL A 229 35.00 22.48 -4.61
C VAL A 229 33.84 23.43 -4.30
N LYS A 230 33.31 24.13 -5.31
CA LYS A 230 32.15 25.04 -5.15
C LYS A 230 30.87 24.29 -4.77
N MET A 231 30.74 23.04 -5.19
CA MET A 231 29.53 22.24 -5.01
C MET A 231 29.90 20.75 -4.96
N VAL A 232 29.35 20.04 -3.98
CA VAL A 232 29.53 18.59 -3.80
C VAL A 232 28.18 17.90 -3.97
N ASN A 233 28.14 16.86 -4.82
CA ASN A 233 26.95 16.07 -5.03
C ASN A 233 26.98 14.85 -4.12
N TYR A 234 25.98 14.71 -3.28
CA TYR A 234 25.75 13.52 -2.48
C TYR A 234 24.63 12.71 -3.11
N SER A 235 24.73 11.39 -3.00
CA SER A 235 23.65 10.51 -3.42
C SER A 235 23.43 9.35 -2.46
N CYS A 236 22.20 8.83 -2.44
CA CYS A 236 21.83 7.67 -1.66
C CYS A 236 21.08 6.64 -2.51
N ILE A 237 21.39 5.37 -2.29
CA ILE A 237 20.66 4.24 -2.87
C ILE A 237 20.08 3.41 -1.73
N PRO A 238 18.75 3.46 -1.51
CA PRO A 238 18.09 2.58 -0.56
C PRO A 238 18.03 1.15 -1.11
N PHE A 239 18.08 0.17 -0.24
CA PHE A 239 17.99 -1.23 -0.61
C PHE A 239 17.33 -2.07 0.49
N ASN A 240 16.72 -3.19 0.09
CA ASN A 240 16.27 -4.24 0.99
C ASN A 240 16.48 -5.61 0.33
N VAL A 241 15.93 -6.68 0.92
CA VAL A 241 16.06 -8.05 0.40
C VAL A 241 15.41 -8.26 -0.99
N TYR A 242 14.51 -7.36 -1.41
CA TYR A 242 13.83 -7.41 -2.71
C TYR A 242 14.53 -6.58 -3.78
N GLY A 243 15.57 -5.82 -3.42
CA GLY A 243 16.42 -5.12 -4.38
C GLY A 243 16.74 -3.68 -3.99
N ASN A 244 17.30 -2.96 -4.95
CA ASN A 244 17.65 -1.55 -4.81
C ASN A 244 16.48 -0.66 -5.24
N GLY A 245 16.34 0.48 -4.57
CA GLY A 245 15.44 1.54 -5.00
C GLY A 245 16.10 2.56 -5.92
N THR A 246 15.33 3.59 -6.25
CA THR A 246 15.79 4.74 -7.04
C THR A 246 16.89 5.52 -6.32
N LYS A 247 17.83 6.08 -7.07
CA LYS A 247 18.89 6.94 -6.53
C LYS A 247 18.28 8.29 -6.11
N GLY A 248 18.49 8.70 -4.86
CA GLY A 248 18.25 10.07 -4.39
C GLY A 248 19.53 10.89 -4.49
N GLU A 249 19.43 12.18 -4.79
CA GLU A 249 20.58 13.07 -4.94
C GLU A 249 20.31 14.43 -4.30
N VAL A 250 21.35 15.05 -3.73
CA VAL A 250 21.33 16.42 -3.26
C VAL A 250 22.69 17.08 -3.54
N ALA A 251 22.66 18.32 -4.01
CA ALA A 251 23.86 19.11 -4.23
C ALA A 251 24.03 20.11 -3.08
N VAL A 252 25.20 20.12 -2.46
CA VAL A 252 25.55 21.03 -1.36
C VAL A 252 26.57 22.04 -1.87
N THR A 253 26.27 23.33 -1.69
CA THR A 253 27.17 24.44 -2.06
C THR A 253 28.08 24.76 -0.88
N VAL A 254 29.38 24.85 -1.12
CA VAL A 254 30.39 25.05 -0.08
C VAL A 254 30.98 26.45 -0.17
N TYR A 255 30.97 27.19 0.94
CA TYR A 255 31.55 28.53 1.04
C TYR A 255 32.83 28.53 1.87
N CYS A 256 33.90 29.15 1.33
CA CYS A 256 35.13 29.42 2.07
C CYS A 256 34.97 30.71 2.90
N LYS A 257 35.38 30.67 4.17
CA LYS A 257 35.23 31.80 5.10
C LYS A 257 36.32 32.90 4.94
N TYR A 258 37.22 32.79 3.96
CA TYR A 258 38.33 33.74 3.78
C TYR A 258 38.58 34.11 2.31
N LEU A 259 38.08 35.28 1.91
CA LEU A 259 38.72 36.18 0.94
C LEU A 259 38.32 37.62 1.36
N ILE A 260 38.99 38.13 2.38
CA ILE A 260 39.11 39.56 2.63
C ILE A 260 40.62 39.82 2.68
N GLU A 261 41.19 40.22 1.55
CA GLU A 261 42.42 41.03 1.50
C GLU A 261 42.02 42.51 1.49
#